data_AF-A0A0R2CT09-F1
#
_entry.id   AF-A0A0R2CT09-F1
#
_cell.length_a   1.000
_cell.length_b   1.000
_cell.length_c   1.000
_cell.angle_alpha   90.00
_cell.angle_beta   90.00
_cell.angle_gamma   90.00
#
_symmetry.space_group_name_H-M   'P 1'
#
loop_
_entity.id
_entity.type
_entity.pdbx_description
1 polymer ?
#
loop_
_entity_poly.entity_id
_entity_poly.type
_entity_poly.pdbx_seq_one_letter_code
_entity_poly.pdbx_strand_id
1 'polypeptide(L)'
;MPRSIFSATFDESKNLINDILLNMNVANLKKPSKIGILIYSLLLILLPNYIIVYFVALEWKDFRSFSYAIFIVGLIIWLLIWIIVFLAPNYLKLYLNYFNLLFIGAVWLTVEMVWFLIYCLHRYHQEYLLVFMFATIIIFLTIFIKHRVHLFRVLLFNDKENWADNLLKKKKKVLYAILPPFVAVCLIIKYISKYIFKVNIELHYNLFSLFIMFDISLLALIFAEIYFISPIMLFGYYLHKYPEEYREFKNQTSIQWYGKLYARIKGFKLDDN
;
A
#
# COMPACT_ATOMS: atom_id res chain seq x y z
N MET A 1 24.77 12.13 -3.34
CA MET A 1 23.36 11.69 -3.26
C MET A 1 23.35 10.28 -2.68
N PRO A 2 22.39 9.92 -1.80
CA PRO A 2 22.32 8.56 -1.28
C PRO A 2 22.05 7.57 -2.41
N ARG A 3 22.66 6.39 -2.36
CA ARG A 3 22.54 5.34 -3.38
C ARG A 3 21.07 4.89 -3.51
N SER A 4 20.63 4.67 -4.74
CA SER A 4 19.25 4.24 -5.03
C SER A 4 19.03 2.79 -4.60
N ILE A 5 17.90 2.48 -3.96
CA ILE A 5 17.52 1.12 -3.57
C ILE A 5 17.31 0.17 -4.76
N PHE A 6 17.30 0.68 -5.99
CA PHE A 6 17.19 -0.12 -7.23
C PHE A 6 18.55 -0.45 -7.88
N SER A 7 19.62 0.13 -7.34
CA SER A 7 21.00 0.03 -7.85
C SER A 7 21.85 -1.00 -7.11
N ALA A 8 21.24 -1.84 -6.26
CA ALA A 8 21.98 -2.87 -5.55
C ALA A 8 22.51 -3.93 -6.51
N THR A 9 23.68 -4.49 -6.16
CA THR A 9 24.25 -5.67 -6.81
C THR A 9 23.50 -6.93 -6.39
N PHE A 10 23.77 -8.05 -7.07
CA PHE A 10 23.21 -9.35 -6.69
C PHE A 10 23.58 -9.75 -5.25
N ASP A 11 24.83 -9.53 -4.84
CA ASP A 11 25.27 -9.87 -3.48
C ASP A 11 24.56 -9.02 -2.42
N GLU A 12 24.41 -7.72 -2.66
CA GLU A 12 23.66 -6.81 -1.80
C GLU A 12 22.17 -7.18 -1.75
N SER A 13 21.57 -7.59 -2.87
CA SER A 13 20.14 -7.93 -2.93
C SER A 13 19.79 -9.22 -2.19
N LYS A 14 20.73 -10.14 -1.99
CA LYS A 14 20.53 -11.32 -1.12
C LYS A 14 20.18 -10.94 0.31
N ASN A 15 20.66 -9.79 0.80
CA ASN A 15 20.35 -9.33 2.16
C ASN A 15 18.86 -9.03 2.37
N LEU A 16 18.08 -8.83 1.30
CA LEU A 16 16.61 -8.68 1.40
C LEU A 16 15.93 -9.95 1.92
N ILE A 17 16.57 -11.13 1.78
CA ILE A 17 16.08 -12.36 2.39
C ILE A 17 16.04 -12.21 3.90
N ASN A 18 16.94 -11.43 4.51
CA ASN A 18 16.95 -11.22 5.96
C ASN A 18 15.86 -10.25 6.45
N ASP A 19 15.07 -9.65 5.55
CA ASP A 19 13.92 -8.84 5.95
C ASP A 19 12.88 -9.73 6.65
N ILE A 20 12.61 -9.43 7.92
CA ILE A 20 11.69 -10.16 8.78
C ILE A 20 10.32 -10.32 8.12
N LEU A 21 9.82 -9.27 7.45
CA LEU A 21 8.50 -9.30 6.80
C LEU A 21 8.53 -10.16 5.54
N LEU A 22 9.65 -10.21 4.82
CA LEU A 22 9.81 -11.08 3.66
C LEU A 22 9.95 -12.55 4.08
N ASN A 23 10.70 -12.83 5.15
CA ASN A 23 10.85 -14.18 5.70
C ASN A 23 9.52 -14.71 6.26
N MET A 24 8.76 -13.89 6.97
CA MET A 24 7.42 -14.24 7.44
C MET A 24 6.46 -14.51 6.26
N ASN A 25 6.56 -13.74 5.18
CA ASN A 25 5.60 -13.78 4.07
C ASN A 25 5.97 -14.70 2.90
N VAL A 26 7.19 -15.20 2.79
CA VAL A 26 7.64 -15.94 1.59
C VAL A 26 8.38 -17.23 1.94
N ALA A 27 9.22 -17.22 2.98
CA ALA A 27 10.05 -18.39 3.32
C ALA A 27 9.24 -19.54 3.95
N ASN A 28 8.15 -19.23 4.67
CA ASN A 28 7.37 -20.22 5.41
C ASN A 28 6.02 -20.60 4.76
N LEU A 29 5.67 -20.02 3.62
CA LEU A 29 4.35 -20.25 3.05
C LEU A 29 4.35 -21.40 2.05
N LYS A 30 3.59 -22.45 2.39
CA LYS A 30 3.12 -23.44 1.43
C LYS A 30 2.48 -22.70 0.25
N LYS A 31 2.81 -23.10 -1.00
CA LYS A 31 2.21 -22.51 -2.21
C LYS A 31 0.70 -22.37 -2.00
N PRO A 32 0.17 -21.14 -1.90
CA PRO A 32 -1.24 -20.95 -1.62
C PRO A 32 -2.04 -21.60 -2.76
N SER A 33 -3.13 -22.29 -2.42
CA SER A 33 -3.93 -22.96 -3.45
C SER A 33 -4.43 -21.89 -4.43
N LYS A 34 -4.23 -22.10 -5.74
CA LYS A 34 -4.67 -21.13 -6.76
C LYS A 34 -6.16 -20.78 -6.61
N ILE A 35 -6.95 -21.78 -6.24
CA ILE A 35 -8.38 -21.66 -5.93
C ILE A 35 -8.61 -20.83 -4.66
N GLY A 36 -7.81 -21.04 -3.61
CA GLY A 36 -7.89 -20.25 -2.37
C GLY A 36 -7.54 -18.78 -2.58
N ILE A 37 -6.51 -18.47 -3.38
CA ILE A 37 -6.16 -17.09 -3.75
C ILE A 37 -7.30 -16.45 -4.55
N LEU A 38 -7.86 -17.18 -5.52
CA LEU A 38 -9.00 -16.72 -6.31
C LEU A 38 -10.20 -16.42 -5.41
N ILE A 39 -10.62 -17.38 -4.57
CA ILE A 39 -11.75 -17.22 -3.64
C ILE A 39 -11.50 -16.06 -2.67
N TYR A 40 -10.31 -15.98 -2.08
CA TYR A 40 -9.95 -14.91 -1.15
C TYR A 40 -9.97 -13.54 -1.83
N SER A 41 -9.44 -13.46 -3.06
CA SER A 41 -9.51 -12.24 -3.86
C SER A 41 -10.95 -11.86 -4.17
N LEU A 42 -11.80 -12.79 -4.59
CA LEU A 42 -13.23 -12.53 -4.83
C LEU A 42 -13.95 -12.08 -3.55
N LEU A 43 -13.65 -12.69 -2.40
CA LEU A 43 -14.26 -12.35 -1.12
C LEU A 43 -13.83 -10.98 -0.58
N LEU A 44 -12.59 -10.54 -0.77
CA LEU A 44 -12.14 -9.22 -0.30
C LEU A 44 -12.38 -8.09 -1.29
N ILE A 45 -12.37 -8.38 -2.59
CA ILE A 45 -12.57 -7.38 -3.65
C ILE A 45 -14.03 -7.17 -3.91
N LEU A 46 -14.79 -8.25 -4.11
CA LEU A 46 -16.14 -8.09 -4.61
C LEU A 46 -17.08 -7.85 -3.46
N LEU A 47 -17.02 -8.62 -2.37
CA LEU A 47 -18.04 -8.50 -1.32
C LEU A 47 -17.98 -7.16 -0.57
N PRO A 48 -16.90 -6.77 0.14
CA PRO A 48 -16.85 -5.53 0.89
C PRO A 48 -17.03 -4.31 0.00
N ASN A 49 -16.38 -4.26 -1.17
CA ASN A 49 -16.45 -3.09 -2.05
C ASN A 49 -17.80 -3.00 -2.75
N TYR A 50 -18.39 -4.11 -3.20
CA TYR A 50 -19.76 -4.08 -3.71
C TYR A 50 -20.75 -3.64 -2.64
N ILE A 51 -20.59 -4.10 -1.39
CA ILE A 51 -21.42 -3.68 -0.27
C ILE A 51 -21.30 -2.17 -0.05
N ILE A 52 -20.08 -1.62 0.03
CA ILE A 52 -19.85 -0.17 0.20
C ILE A 52 -20.46 0.62 -0.97
N VAL A 53 -20.18 0.22 -2.21
CA VAL A 53 -20.73 0.84 -3.42
C VAL A 53 -22.25 0.76 -3.44
N TYR A 54 -22.83 -0.38 -3.03
CA TYR A 54 -24.27 -0.58 -2.95
C TYR A 54 -24.92 0.30 -1.89
N PHE A 55 -24.33 0.41 -0.68
CA PHE A 55 -24.79 1.30 0.37
C PHE A 55 -24.76 2.77 -0.08
N VAL A 56 -23.62 3.21 -0.64
CA VAL A 56 -23.49 4.55 -1.21
C VAL A 56 -24.52 4.77 -2.32
N ALA A 57 -24.71 3.80 -3.21
CA ALA A 57 -25.66 3.88 -4.30
C ALA A 57 -27.12 3.96 -3.82
N LEU A 58 -27.48 3.24 -2.75
CA LEU A 58 -28.83 3.22 -2.19
C LEU A 58 -29.17 4.56 -1.53
N GLU A 59 -28.29 5.06 -0.67
CA GLU A 59 -28.59 6.27 0.10
C GLU A 59 -28.32 7.55 -0.69
N TRP A 60 -27.31 7.57 -1.57
CA TRP A 60 -26.79 8.79 -2.17
C TRP A 60 -26.81 8.73 -3.70
N LYS A 61 -27.98 9.04 -4.27
CA LYS A 61 -28.26 8.99 -5.72
C LYS A 61 -27.27 9.79 -6.58
N ASP A 62 -26.84 10.96 -6.12
CA ASP A 62 -25.94 11.85 -6.88
C ASP A 62 -24.56 11.23 -7.10
N PHE A 63 -24.15 10.31 -6.23
CA PHE A 63 -22.83 9.71 -6.23
C PHE A 63 -22.79 8.27 -6.75
N ARG A 64 -23.97 7.67 -6.92
CA ARG A 64 -24.18 6.30 -7.41
C ARG A 64 -23.34 5.98 -8.65
N SER A 65 -23.44 6.81 -9.69
CA SER A 65 -22.76 6.58 -10.98
C SER A 65 -21.24 6.56 -10.82
N PHE A 66 -20.70 7.39 -9.93
CA PHE A 66 -19.27 7.50 -9.72
C PHE A 66 -18.71 6.35 -8.86
N SER A 67 -19.44 5.91 -7.84
CA SER A 67 -19.07 4.72 -7.06
C SER A 67 -19.02 3.46 -7.93
N TYR A 68 -19.99 3.28 -8.84
CA TYR A 68 -19.93 2.18 -9.80
C TYR A 68 -18.75 2.33 -10.78
N ALA A 69 -18.44 3.54 -11.22
CA ALA A 69 -17.30 3.78 -12.11
C ALA A 69 -15.96 3.43 -11.45
N ILE A 70 -15.74 3.83 -10.20
CA ILE A 70 -14.53 3.47 -9.44
C ILE A 70 -14.42 1.95 -9.32
N PHE A 71 -15.51 1.29 -8.91
CA PHE A 71 -15.55 -0.16 -8.78
C PHE A 71 -15.19 -0.88 -10.09
N ILE A 72 -15.77 -0.45 -11.22
CA ILE A 72 -15.50 -1.04 -12.53
C ILE A 72 -14.03 -0.83 -12.93
N VAL A 73 -13.49 0.37 -12.73
CA VAL A 73 -12.08 0.67 -13.03
C VAL A 73 -11.15 -0.22 -12.19
N GLY A 74 -11.45 -0.41 -10.90
CA GLY A 74 -10.74 -1.33 -10.04
C GLY A 74 -10.77 -2.77 -10.52
N LEU A 75 -11.95 -3.23 -10.93
CA LEU A 75 -12.14 -4.56 -11.47
C LEU A 75 -11.33 -4.76 -12.76
N ILE A 76 -11.26 -3.75 -13.63
CA ILE A 76 -10.44 -3.81 -14.84
C ILE A 76 -8.94 -3.87 -14.48
N ILE A 77 -8.46 -2.99 -13.60
CA ILE A 77 -7.06 -3.00 -13.13
C ILE A 77 -6.72 -4.36 -12.51
N TRP A 78 -7.63 -4.90 -11.71
CA TRP A 78 -7.51 -6.22 -11.10
C TRP A 78 -7.33 -7.34 -12.13
N LEU A 79 -8.18 -7.37 -13.16
CA LEU A 79 -8.10 -8.35 -14.24
C LEU A 79 -6.77 -8.23 -14.99
N LEU A 80 -6.31 -7.00 -15.25
CA LEU A 80 -5.02 -6.75 -15.90
C LEU A 80 -3.85 -7.30 -15.07
N ILE A 81 -3.84 -7.11 -13.75
CA ILE A 81 -2.79 -7.68 -12.90
C ILE A 81 -2.84 -9.22 -12.91
N TRP A 82 -4.03 -9.83 -12.93
CA TRP A 82 -4.16 -11.28 -13.10
C TRP A 82 -3.59 -11.80 -14.41
N ILE A 83 -3.78 -11.06 -15.51
CA ILE A 83 -3.17 -11.39 -16.80
C ILE A 83 -1.64 -11.33 -16.70
N ILE A 84 -1.08 -10.31 -16.05
CA ILE A 84 0.37 -10.20 -15.81
C ILE A 84 0.88 -11.39 -14.99
N VAL A 85 0.19 -11.76 -13.92
CA VAL A 85 0.54 -12.92 -13.07
C VAL A 85 0.50 -14.22 -13.87
N PHE A 86 -0.49 -14.38 -14.76
CA PHE A 86 -0.64 -15.56 -15.59
C PHE A 86 0.53 -15.73 -16.57
N LEU A 87 0.94 -14.63 -17.21
CA LEU A 87 2.02 -14.57 -18.21
C LEU A 87 3.44 -14.61 -17.61
N ALA A 88 3.59 -14.30 -16.32
CA ALA A 88 4.89 -14.27 -15.65
C ALA A 88 5.60 -15.64 -15.62
N PRO A 89 6.95 -15.69 -15.51
CA PRO A 89 7.68 -16.94 -15.31
C PRO A 89 7.46 -17.51 -13.90
N ASN A 90 7.65 -18.83 -13.73
CA ASN A 90 7.30 -19.54 -12.49
C ASN A 90 7.95 -18.96 -11.22
N TYR A 91 9.22 -18.57 -11.27
CA TYR A 91 9.94 -17.99 -10.14
C TYR A 91 9.30 -16.68 -9.64
N LEU A 92 8.69 -15.91 -10.54
CA LEU A 92 8.06 -14.62 -10.24
C LEU A 92 6.59 -14.78 -9.83
N LYS A 93 5.91 -15.85 -10.30
CA LYS A 93 4.48 -16.09 -10.03
C LYS A 93 4.15 -16.12 -8.55
N LEU A 94 5.00 -16.68 -7.70
CA LEU A 94 4.74 -16.71 -6.27
C LEU A 94 4.63 -15.29 -5.71
N TYR A 95 5.63 -14.46 -5.96
CA TYR A 95 5.68 -13.05 -5.52
C TYR A 95 4.55 -12.22 -6.11
N LEU A 96 4.26 -12.40 -7.40
CA LEU A 96 3.16 -11.70 -8.04
C LEU A 96 1.80 -12.14 -7.48
N ASN A 97 1.59 -13.41 -7.16
CA ASN A 97 0.33 -13.85 -6.53
C ASN A 97 0.16 -13.25 -5.12
N TYR A 98 1.23 -13.15 -4.33
CA TYR A 98 1.19 -12.47 -3.03
C TYR A 98 0.96 -10.97 -3.16
N PHE A 99 1.66 -10.34 -4.11
CA PHE A 99 1.42 -8.95 -4.45
C PHE A 99 -0.03 -8.74 -4.84
N ASN A 100 -0.58 -9.58 -5.73
CA ASN A 100 -1.98 -9.56 -6.12
C ASN A 100 -2.86 -9.62 -4.86
N LEU A 101 -2.71 -10.65 -4.04
CA LEU A 101 -3.53 -10.88 -2.86
C LEU A 101 -3.53 -9.69 -1.87
N LEU A 102 -2.36 -9.11 -1.60
CA LEU A 102 -2.21 -7.96 -0.69
C LEU A 102 -2.63 -6.63 -1.31
N PHE A 103 -2.15 -6.35 -2.53
CA PHE A 103 -2.43 -5.12 -3.25
C PHE A 103 -3.94 -4.96 -3.46
N ILE A 104 -4.58 -6.06 -3.84
CA ILE A 104 -5.97 -6.00 -4.23
C ILE A 104 -6.92 -6.00 -3.02
N GLY A 105 -6.61 -6.78 -1.98
CA GLY A 105 -7.46 -6.80 -0.78
C GLY A 105 -7.34 -5.53 0.05
N ALA A 106 -6.13 -4.99 0.19
CA ALA A 106 -5.88 -3.86 1.08
C ALA A 106 -5.97 -2.51 0.35
N VAL A 107 -5.19 -2.30 -0.72
CA VAL A 107 -5.10 -0.97 -1.38
C VAL A 107 -6.44 -0.57 -1.98
N TRP A 108 -7.16 -1.52 -2.57
CA TRP A 108 -8.48 -1.23 -3.13
C TRP A 108 -9.49 -0.87 -2.03
N LEU A 109 -9.48 -1.61 -0.92
CA LEU A 109 -10.32 -1.31 0.24
C LEU A 109 -9.97 0.07 0.83
N THR A 110 -8.69 0.45 0.87
CA THR A 110 -8.24 1.79 1.29
C THR A 110 -8.83 2.88 0.41
N VAL A 111 -8.80 2.71 -0.92
CA VAL A 111 -9.38 3.68 -1.87
C VAL A 111 -10.88 3.84 -1.65
N GLU A 112 -11.61 2.74 -1.51
CA GLU A 112 -13.06 2.76 -1.25
C GLU A 112 -13.41 3.37 0.12
N MET A 113 -12.61 3.11 1.15
CA MET A 113 -12.79 3.71 2.47
C MET A 113 -12.53 5.22 2.47
N VAL A 114 -11.51 5.69 1.76
CA VAL A 114 -11.27 7.13 1.54
C VAL A 114 -12.46 7.75 0.80
N TRP A 115 -12.93 7.07 -0.23
CA TRP A 115 -14.04 7.54 -1.04
C TRP A 115 -15.35 7.63 -0.25
N PHE A 116 -15.67 6.60 0.52
CA PHE A 116 -16.77 6.59 1.48
C PHE A 116 -16.68 7.74 2.49
N LEU A 117 -15.47 8.01 3.02
CA LEU A 117 -15.25 9.09 3.97
C LEU A 117 -15.42 10.48 3.34
N ILE A 118 -15.01 10.65 2.09
CA ILE A 118 -15.28 11.86 1.30
C ILE A 118 -16.77 12.14 1.25
N TYR A 119 -17.57 11.11 0.97
CA TYR A 119 -19.03 11.25 0.92
C TYR A 119 -19.64 11.62 2.26
N CYS A 120 -19.28 10.91 3.33
CA CYS A 120 -19.76 11.21 4.67
C CYS A 120 -19.48 12.68 5.04
N LEU A 121 -18.24 13.14 4.86
CA LEU A 121 -17.85 14.50 5.25
C LEU A 121 -18.46 15.58 4.36
N HIS A 122 -18.56 15.34 3.05
CA HIS A 122 -19.22 16.27 2.14
C HIS A 122 -20.71 16.41 2.47
N ARG A 123 -21.40 15.31 2.78
CA ARG A 123 -22.82 15.31 3.17
C ARG A 123 -23.10 16.13 4.42
N TYR A 124 -22.20 16.12 5.40
CA TYR A 124 -22.31 16.90 6.63
C TYR A 124 -21.70 18.31 6.52
N HIS A 125 -21.35 18.76 5.29
CA HIS A 125 -20.72 20.06 5.01
C HIS A 125 -19.43 20.31 5.82
N GLN A 126 -18.65 19.25 6.07
CA GLN A 126 -17.41 19.27 6.87
C GLN A 126 -16.16 19.33 5.98
N GLU A 127 -16.15 20.23 5.00
CA GLU A 127 -15.08 20.31 3.98
C GLU A 127 -13.68 20.58 4.58
N TYR A 128 -13.62 21.29 5.71
CA TYR A 128 -12.37 21.54 6.42
C TYR A 128 -11.75 20.26 7.00
N LEU A 129 -12.56 19.27 7.40
CA LEU A 129 -12.06 17.97 7.87
C LEU A 129 -11.49 17.15 6.70
N LEU A 130 -12.03 17.31 5.48
CA LEU A 130 -11.46 16.69 4.28
C LEU A 130 -10.07 17.22 3.97
N VAL A 131 -9.90 18.55 4.00
CA VAL A 131 -8.58 19.16 3.79
C VAL A 131 -7.58 18.69 4.85
N PHE A 132 -8.02 18.61 6.11
CA PHE A 132 -7.19 18.09 7.20
C PHE A 132 -6.78 16.62 6.97
N MET A 133 -7.72 15.76 6.59
CA MET A 133 -7.47 14.34 6.29
C MET A 133 -6.45 14.16 5.15
N PHE A 134 -6.62 14.87 4.04
CA PHE A 134 -5.65 14.76 2.94
C PHE A 134 -4.26 15.27 3.35
N ALA A 135 -4.19 16.34 4.15
CA ALA A 135 -2.93 16.83 4.69
C ALA A 135 -2.25 15.79 5.60
N THR A 136 -2.99 15.15 6.52
CA THR A 136 -2.44 14.10 7.39
C THR A 136 -1.97 12.89 6.58
N ILE A 137 -2.79 12.39 5.65
CA ILE A 137 -2.43 11.28 4.75
C ILE A 137 -1.13 11.60 3.99
N ILE A 138 -1.02 12.75 3.33
CA ILE A 138 0.19 13.10 2.55
C ILE A 138 1.43 13.17 3.45
N ILE A 139 1.32 13.80 4.61
CA ILE A 139 2.43 13.91 5.57
C ILE A 139 2.88 12.51 6.01
N PHE A 140 1.97 11.66 6.46
CA PHE A 140 2.31 10.31 6.95
C PHE A 140 2.78 9.39 5.83
N LEU A 141 2.17 9.44 4.65
CA LEU A 141 2.62 8.71 3.47
C LEU A 141 4.10 9.02 3.16
N THR A 142 4.48 10.30 3.18
CA THR A 142 5.89 10.68 2.95
C THR A 142 6.82 10.18 4.06
N ILE A 143 6.35 10.11 5.31
CA ILE A 143 7.12 9.57 6.45
C ILE A 143 7.34 8.07 6.27
N PHE A 144 6.26 7.32 6.03
CA PHE A 144 6.29 5.87 5.91
C PHE A 144 7.14 5.43 4.72
N ILE A 145 6.99 6.07 3.56
CA ILE A 145 7.83 5.79 2.38
C ILE A 145 9.30 6.07 2.70
N LYS A 146 9.62 7.24 3.29
CA LYS A 146 11.01 7.58 3.63
C LYS A 146 11.61 6.63 4.66
N HIS A 147 10.83 6.20 5.64
CA HIS A 147 11.27 5.21 6.62
C HIS A 147 11.58 3.89 5.95
N ARG A 148 10.64 3.41 5.13
CA ARG A 148 10.76 2.12 4.48
C ARG A 148 11.92 2.07 3.48
N VAL A 149 12.11 3.13 2.69
CA VAL A 149 13.29 3.29 1.82
C VAL A 149 14.59 3.28 2.63
N HIS A 150 14.60 3.91 3.80
CA HIS A 150 15.77 3.85 4.66
C HIS A 150 16.04 2.44 5.19
N LEU A 151 15.03 1.72 5.68
CA LEU A 151 15.19 0.32 6.09
C LEU A 151 15.78 -0.54 4.97
N PHE A 152 15.31 -0.36 3.74
CA PHE A 152 15.90 -1.07 2.61
C PHE A 152 17.35 -0.70 2.35
N ARG A 153 17.76 0.55 2.56
CA ARG A 153 19.18 0.93 2.43
C ARG A 153 20.04 0.32 3.52
N VAL A 154 19.55 0.27 4.76
CA VAL A 154 20.24 -0.42 5.85
C VAL A 154 20.41 -1.89 5.50
N LEU A 155 19.36 -2.55 5.00
CA LEU A 155 19.40 -3.97 4.63
C LEU A 155 20.30 -4.25 3.41
N LEU A 156 20.18 -3.45 2.35
CA LEU A 156 20.91 -3.67 1.10
C LEU A 156 22.38 -3.27 1.20
N PHE A 157 22.67 -2.11 1.81
CA PHE A 157 23.97 -1.46 1.74
C PHE A 157 24.70 -1.40 3.09
N ASN A 158 24.11 -1.90 4.17
CA ASN A 158 24.59 -1.69 5.55
C ASN A 158 24.80 -0.20 5.86
N ASP A 159 23.96 0.67 5.29
CA ASP A 159 23.98 2.11 5.56
C ASP A 159 23.65 2.37 7.04
N LYS A 160 24.67 2.65 7.86
CA LYS A 160 24.53 2.92 9.32
C LYS A 160 23.98 4.31 9.64
N GLU A 161 23.43 5.02 8.66
CA GLU A 161 22.96 6.39 8.85
C GLU A 161 21.70 6.39 9.74
N ASN A 162 21.76 6.99 10.94
CA ASN A 162 20.61 7.07 11.84
C ASN A 162 19.49 7.97 11.25
N TRP A 163 18.57 7.37 10.51
CA TRP A 163 17.41 8.06 9.91
C TRP A 163 16.54 8.75 10.94
N ALA A 164 16.32 8.12 12.10
CA ALA A 164 15.50 8.69 13.17
C ALA A 164 16.10 10.00 13.68
N ASP A 165 17.42 10.03 13.92
CA ASP A 165 18.13 11.24 14.33
C ASP A 165 18.11 12.32 13.25
N ASN A 166 18.31 11.95 11.98
CA ASN A 166 18.29 12.89 10.87
C ASN A 166 16.88 13.46 10.60
N LEU A 167 15.82 12.67 10.76
CA LEU A 167 14.45 13.15 10.67
C LEU A 167 14.05 13.99 11.86
N LEU A 168 14.39 13.60 13.08
CA LEU A 168 14.13 14.41 14.27
C LEU A 168 14.90 15.73 14.20
N LYS A 169 16.16 15.73 13.74
CA LYS A 169 16.95 16.96 13.56
C LYS A 169 16.38 17.87 12.46
N LYS A 170 15.99 17.34 11.29
CA LYS A 170 15.37 18.13 10.21
C LYS A 170 13.93 18.57 10.54
N LYS A 171 13.13 17.71 11.18
CA LYS A 171 11.72 17.97 11.48
C LYS A 171 11.49 18.76 12.75
N LYS A 172 12.35 18.71 13.78
CA LYS A 172 12.23 19.65 14.90
C LYS A 172 12.19 21.10 14.39
N LYS A 173 13.06 21.44 13.43
CA LYS A 173 13.10 22.78 12.82
C LYS A 173 11.81 23.16 12.06
N VAL A 174 11.10 22.18 11.49
CA VAL A 174 9.87 22.39 10.70
C VAL A 174 8.61 22.30 11.56
N LEU A 175 8.55 21.36 12.49
CA LEU A 175 7.44 21.13 13.42
C LEU A 175 7.30 22.30 14.40
N TYR A 176 8.41 22.83 14.95
CA TYR A 176 8.36 24.03 15.79
C TYR A 176 7.96 25.29 15.01
N ALA A 177 8.13 25.31 13.68
CA ALA A 177 7.73 26.44 12.84
C ALA A 177 6.26 26.38 12.38
N ILE A 178 5.70 25.18 12.16
CA ILE A 178 4.36 25.00 11.57
C ILE A 178 3.28 24.72 12.61
N LEU A 179 3.61 24.05 13.72
CA LEU A 179 2.63 23.63 14.72
C LEU A 179 1.98 24.83 15.45
N PRO A 180 2.70 25.90 15.86
CA PRO A 180 2.07 27.05 16.52
C PRO A 180 1.11 27.85 15.61
N PRO A 181 1.46 28.19 14.35
CA PRO A 181 0.52 28.83 13.42
C PRO A 181 -0.71 27.97 13.11
N PHE A 182 -0.55 26.66 12.93
CA PHE A 182 -1.66 25.76 12.64
C PHE A 182 -2.65 25.67 13.82
N VAL A 183 -2.14 25.52 15.04
CA VAL A 183 -2.98 25.52 16.25
C VAL A 183 -3.67 26.87 16.45
N ALA A 184 -2.98 27.99 16.17
CA ALA A 184 -3.58 29.33 16.24
C ALA A 184 -4.71 29.50 15.22
N VAL A 185 -4.54 29.04 13.97
CA VAL A 185 -5.58 29.09 12.93
C VAL A 185 -6.79 28.23 13.32
N CYS A 186 -6.59 27.01 13.83
CA CYS A 186 -7.68 26.16 14.31
C CYS A 186 -8.45 26.78 15.49
N LEU A 187 -7.75 27.45 16.41
CA LEU A 187 -8.38 28.17 17.52
C LEU A 187 -9.17 29.40 17.04
N ILE A 188 -8.66 30.14 16.05
CA ILE A 188 -9.36 31.28 15.43
C ILE A 188 -10.63 30.80 14.71
N ILE A 189 -10.54 29.72 13.93
CA ILE A 189 -11.71 29.14 13.24
C ILE A 189 -12.75 28.68 14.27
N LYS A 190 -12.33 28.02 15.36
CA LYS A 190 -13.21 27.61 16.47
C LYS A 190 -13.87 28.80 17.18
N TYR A 191 -13.14 29.92 17.31
CA TYR A 191 -13.66 31.13 17.94
C TYR A 191 -14.68 31.83 17.03
N ILE A 192 -14.38 31.96 15.73
CA ILE A 192 -15.28 32.51 14.70
C ILE A 192 -16.57 31.69 14.59
N SER A 193 -16.47 30.35 14.54
CA SER A 193 -17.65 29.50 14.41
C SER A 193 -18.58 29.56 15.63
N LYS A 194 -18.01 29.68 16.84
CA LYS A 194 -18.77 29.78 18.09
C LYS A 194 -19.45 31.13 18.27
N TYR A 195 -18.78 32.24 17.95
CA TYR A 195 -19.27 33.58 18.28
C TYR A 195 -19.98 34.31 17.13
N ILE A 196 -19.64 34.03 15.87
CA ILE A 196 -20.23 34.72 14.71
C ILE A 196 -21.42 33.91 14.15
N PHE A 197 -21.33 32.58 14.09
CA PHE A 197 -22.35 31.74 13.45
C PHE A 197 -23.34 31.07 14.42
N LYS A 198 -23.15 31.19 15.74
CA LYS A 198 -23.99 30.57 16.80
C LYS A 198 -24.35 29.08 16.53
N VAL A 199 -23.42 28.32 15.96
CA VAL A 199 -23.62 26.88 15.73
C VAL A 199 -23.40 26.14 17.06
N ASN A 200 -24.42 25.43 17.55
CA ASN A 200 -24.31 24.60 18.76
C ASN A 200 -23.52 23.31 18.46
N ILE A 201 -22.35 23.18 19.08
CA ILE A 201 -21.32 22.16 18.78
C ILE A 201 -21.62 20.79 19.42
N GLU A 202 -22.71 20.66 20.19
CA GLU A 202 -22.96 19.46 21.01
C GLU A 202 -23.19 18.17 20.20
N LEU A 203 -23.77 18.25 18.99
CA LEU A 203 -23.91 17.10 18.08
C LEU A 203 -22.58 16.74 17.37
N HIS A 204 -21.62 17.66 17.32
CA HIS A 204 -20.38 17.53 16.53
C HIS A 204 -19.28 16.73 17.24
N TYR A 205 -19.34 16.55 18.56
CA TYR A 205 -18.34 15.78 19.29
C TYR A 205 -18.30 14.29 18.86
N ASN A 206 -19.46 13.70 18.53
CA ASN A 206 -19.53 12.30 18.10
C ASN A 206 -19.04 12.08 16.66
N LEU A 207 -19.34 13.00 15.74
CA LEU A 207 -18.86 12.91 14.35
C LEU A 207 -17.36 13.20 14.26
N PHE A 208 -16.86 14.14 15.05
CA PHE A 208 -15.43 14.48 15.08
C PHE A 208 -14.58 13.35 15.70
N SER A 209 -15.07 12.69 16.76
CA SER A 209 -14.38 11.54 17.35
C SER A 209 -14.37 10.32 16.40
N LEU A 210 -15.49 10.05 15.72
CA LEU A 210 -15.55 9.05 14.65
C LEU A 210 -14.56 9.40 13.54
N PHE A 211 -14.53 10.65 13.06
CA PHE A 211 -13.60 11.09 12.04
C PHE A 211 -12.13 10.83 12.43
N ILE A 212 -11.72 11.20 13.66
CA ILE A 212 -10.35 10.94 14.13
C ILE A 212 -10.06 9.43 14.15
N MET A 213 -11.00 8.62 14.64
CA MET A 213 -10.82 7.17 14.66
C MET A 213 -10.64 6.61 13.25
N PHE A 214 -11.47 7.05 12.29
CA PHE A 214 -11.36 6.67 10.89
C PHE A 214 -10.02 7.11 10.26
N ASP A 215 -9.59 8.36 10.50
CA ASP A 215 -8.31 8.87 9.98
C ASP A 215 -7.13 8.06 10.52
N ILE A 216 -7.14 7.73 11.82
CA ILE A 216 -6.11 6.86 12.43
C ILE A 216 -6.16 5.44 11.84
N SER A 217 -7.34 4.85 11.68
CA SER A 217 -7.50 3.52 11.09
C SER A 217 -7.01 3.48 9.64
N LEU A 218 -7.29 4.54 8.86
CA LEU A 218 -6.83 4.68 7.49
C LEU A 218 -5.30 4.81 7.43
N LEU A 219 -4.70 5.62 8.31
CA LEU A 219 -3.25 5.74 8.41
C LEU A 219 -2.58 4.41 8.81
N ALA A 220 -3.19 3.64 9.71
CA ALA A 220 -2.71 2.32 10.09
C ALA A 220 -2.78 1.32 8.92
N LEU A 221 -3.84 1.40 8.11
CA LEU A 221 -4.00 0.57 6.91
C LEU A 221 -2.93 0.91 5.86
N ILE A 222 -2.72 2.19 5.57
CA ILE A 222 -1.66 2.67 4.67
C ILE A 222 -0.27 2.26 5.17
N PHE A 223 -0.03 2.35 6.48
CA PHE A 223 1.22 1.87 7.09
C PHE A 223 1.40 0.37 6.83
N ALA A 224 0.39 -0.45 7.10
CA ALA A 224 0.45 -1.88 6.87
C ALA A 224 0.74 -2.19 5.40
N GLU A 225 0.03 -1.56 4.46
CA GLU A 225 0.23 -1.72 3.03
C GLU A 225 1.67 -1.43 2.62
N ILE A 226 2.24 -0.29 3.02
CA ILE A 226 3.61 0.07 2.67
C ILE A 226 4.60 -0.98 3.18
N TYR A 227 4.43 -1.46 4.41
CA TYR A 227 5.41 -2.36 5.03
C TYR A 227 5.27 -3.81 4.56
N PHE A 228 4.06 -4.26 4.22
CA PHE A 228 3.84 -5.61 3.71
C PHE A 228 4.08 -5.73 2.20
N ILE A 229 3.64 -4.75 1.42
CA ILE A 229 3.73 -4.81 -0.05
C ILE A 229 5.14 -4.49 -0.54
N SER A 230 5.79 -3.47 0.03
CA SER A 230 7.09 -3.00 -0.48
C SER A 230 8.23 -4.04 -0.43
N PRO A 231 8.43 -4.87 0.62
CA PRO A 231 9.50 -5.87 0.58
C PRO A 231 9.27 -6.92 -0.51
N ILE A 232 8.02 -7.35 -0.70
CA ILE A 232 7.66 -8.33 -1.74
C ILE A 232 7.94 -7.74 -3.13
N MET A 233 7.55 -6.48 -3.36
CA MET A 233 7.79 -5.77 -4.62
C MET A 233 9.28 -5.59 -4.90
N LEU A 234 10.05 -5.14 -3.90
CA LEU A 234 11.48 -4.89 -4.07
C LEU A 234 12.24 -6.21 -4.32
N PHE A 235 11.87 -7.29 -3.64
CA PHE A 235 12.46 -8.59 -3.88
C PHE A 235 12.07 -9.18 -5.24
N GLY A 236 10.80 -9.04 -5.64
CA GLY A 236 10.33 -9.41 -6.98
C GLY A 236 11.09 -8.66 -8.09
N TYR A 237 11.37 -7.37 -7.88
CA TYR A 237 12.22 -6.58 -8.79
C TYR A 237 13.62 -7.18 -8.93
N TYR A 238 14.29 -7.53 -7.83
CA TYR A 238 15.64 -8.10 -7.89
C TYR A 238 15.67 -9.52 -8.46
N LEU A 239 14.65 -10.34 -8.21
CA LEU A 239 14.47 -11.62 -8.89
C LEU A 239 14.35 -11.47 -10.41
N HIS A 240 13.66 -10.43 -10.85
CA HIS A 240 13.54 -10.15 -12.28
C HIS A 240 14.83 -9.58 -12.87
N LYS A 241 15.57 -8.78 -12.09
CA LYS A 241 16.85 -8.15 -12.49
C LYS A 241 18.00 -9.15 -12.61
N TYR A 242 18.09 -10.12 -11.70
CA TYR A 242 19.17 -11.11 -11.62
C TYR A 242 18.63 -12.56 -11.67
N PRO A 243 17.89 -12.94 -12.72
CA PRO A 243 17.12 -14.18 -12.72
C PRO A 243 18.01 -15.44 -12.73
N GLU A 244 19.16 -15.39 -13.41
CA GLU A 244 20.07 -16.54 -13.50
C GLU A 244 20.88 -16.70 -12.22
N GLU A 245 21.38 -15.60 -11.66
CA GLU A 245 22.14 -15.60 -10.42
C GLU A 245 21.28 -16.10 -9.25
N TYR A 246 20.01 -15.71 -9.19
CA TYR A 246 19.06 -16.26 -8.20
C TYR A 246 18.70 -17.73 -8.47
N ARG A 247 18.65 -18.17 -9.73
CA ARG A 247 18.41 -19.57 -10.10
C ARG A 247 19.55 -20.45 -9.60
N GLU A 248 20.79 -20.05 -9.88
CA GLU A 248 22.00 -20.74 -9.44
C GLU A 248 22.13 -20.72 -7.92
N PHE A 249 21.89 -19.56 -7.29
CA PHE A 249 21.89 -19.44 -5.82
C PHE A 249 20.88 -20.37 -5.14
N LYS A 250 19.72 -20.63 -5.77
CA LYS A 250 18.71 -21.57 -5.27
C LYS A 250 18.92 -23.01 -5.75
N ASN A 251 19.99 -23.30 -6.51
CA ASN A 251 20.29 -24.60 -7.12
C ASN A 251 19.09 -25.19 -7.91
N GLN A 252 18.39 -24.36 -8.69
CA GLN A 252 17.22 -24.80 -9.48
C GLN A 252 17.56 -24.99 -10.95
N THR A 253 16.96 -25.99 -11.59
CA THR A 253 17.08 -26.17 -13.05
C THR A 253 16.29 -25.10 -13.80
N SER A 254 16.64 -24.84 -15.06
CA SER A 254 15.94 -23.86 -15.91
C SER A 254 14.45 -24.18 -16.03
N ILE A 255 14.09 -25.46 -16.09
CA ILE A 255 12.68 -25.91 -16.14
C ILE A 255 11.96 -25.59 -14.83
N GLN A 256 12.60 -25.84 -13.68
CA GLN A 256 12.01 -25.55 -12.37
C GLN A 256 11.83 -24.04 -12.16
N TRP A 257 12.83 -23.24 -12.55
CA TRP A 257 12.86 -21.79 -12.38
C TRP A 257 11.86 -21.06 -13.27
N TYR A 258 11.92 -21.30 -14.57
CA TYR A 258 11.11 -20.59 -15.55
C TYR A 258 9.76 -21.25 -15.81
N GLY A 259 9.69 -22.58 -15.67
CA GLY A 259 8.56 -23.40 -16.05
C GLY A 259 8.67 -23.91 -17.49
N LYS A 260 8.10 -25.10 -17.74
CA LYS A 260 8.16 -25.80 -19.04
C LYS A 260 7.73 -24.92 -20.23
N LEU A 261 6.66 -24.15 -20.06
CA LEU A 261 6.10 -23.32 -21.13
C LEU A 261 7.04 -22.16 -21.50
N TYR A 262 7.58 -21.46 -20.50
CA TYR A 262 8.54 -20.37 -20.72
C TYR A 262 9.88 -20.89 -21.24
N ALA A 263 10.34 -22.05 -20.74
CA ALA A 263 11.57 -22.67 -21.19
C ALA A 263 11.54 -23.06 -22.68
N ARG A 264 10.40 -23.59 -23.15
CA ARG A 264 10.17 -23.87 -24.58
C ARG A 264 10.20 -22.61 -25.45
N ILE A 265 9.55 -21.53 -24.99
CA ILE A 265 9.51 -20.26 -25.74
C ILE A 265 10.91 -19.63 -25.86
N LYS A 266 11.72 -19.73 -24.80
CA LYS A 266 13.08 -19.17 -24.75
C LYS A 266 14.16 -20.09 -25.36
N GLY A 267 13.79 -21.32 -25.76
CA GLY A 267 14.74 -22.28 -26.34
C GLY A 267 15.77 -22.84 -25.35
N PHE A 268 15.47 -22.83 -24.04
CA PHE A 268 16.35 -23.47 -23.06
C PHE A 268 16.39 -24.98 -23.31
N LYS A 269 17.59 -25.58 -23.27
CA LYS A 269 17.72 -27.04 -23.27
C LYS A 269 16.95 -27.57 -22.07
N LEU A 270 16.03 -28.50 -22.35
CA LEU A 270 15.34 -29.24 -21.31
C LEU A 270 16.36 -30.23 -20.76
N ASP A 271 17.19 -29.78 -19.82
CA ASP A 271 18.07 -30.67 -19.10
C ASP A 271 17.18 -31.46 -18.13
N ASP A 272 16.71 -32.61 -18.61
CA ASP A 272 15.96 -33.60 -17.83
C ASP A 272 16.97 -34.36 -16.96
N ASN A 273 17.16 -33.90 -15.72
CA ASN A 273 17.75 -34.67 -14.63
C ASN A 273 16.80 -34.66 -13.43
#